data_AF-A0A933CKE4-F1
#
_entry.id   AF-A0A933CKE4-F1
#
_cell.length_a   1.000
_cell.length_b   1.000
_cell.length_c   1.000
_cell.angle_alpha   90.00
_cell.angle_beta   90.00
_cell.angle_gamma   90.00
#
_symmetry.space_group_name_H-M   'P 1'
#
loop_
_entity.id
_entity.type
_entity.pdbx_description
1 polymer ?
#
loop_
_entity_poly.entity_id
_entity_poly.type
_entity_poly.pdbx_seq_one_letter_code
_entity_poly.pdbx_strand_id
1 'polypeptide(L)'
;ARPGEERTCLVLECDAIQEEMNISRSGLVDSAKTEELKQIARDIFQRIESSSQYLEFRKLLEKIKSGVQGDTLAEEKRKIEQPDQTWVVFEKDSKLVVLVREPQSEMEVNAILWKLEALGALPFETFTTLAYIGAAKGPDLLVNFREDKASEPSRATVVEVEKNFYNYKTHGHTPPQYPKVVCWDVPTSGRKAKINKTQKAYKFISPGEEYTVHIFAIKYMDGIKVMSREELQKRGVAI
;
A
#
# COMPACT_ATOMS: atom_id res chain seq x y z
N ALA A 1 4.32 -4.24 -25.00
CA ALA A 1 5.74 -4.06 -24.62
C ALA A 1 5.82 -2.99 -23.56
N ARG A 2 6.59 -3.18 -22.49
CA ARG A 2 7.11 -2.04 -21.71
C ARG A 2 8.54 -1.83 -22.22
N PRO A 3 8.76 -0.96 -23.22
CA PRO A 3 10.11 -0.51 -23.53
C PRO A 3 10.67 0.16 -22.26
N GLY A 4 11.99 0.13 -22.08
CA GLY A 4 12.65 0.38 -20.79
C GLY A 4 12.35 1.72 -20.12
N GLU A 5 12.96 1.94 -18.95
CA GLU A 5 13.00 3.25 -18.30
C GLU A 5 13.35 4.32 -19.36
N GLU A 6 12.55 5.39 -19.44
CA GLU A 6 12.62 6.47 -20.45
C GLU A 6 12.01 6.20 -21.85
N ARG A 7 11.16 5.18 -22.01
CA ARG A 7 10.49 4.87 -23.30
C ARG A 7 11.45 4.46 -24.43
N THR A 8 12.65 3.99 -24.09
CA THR A 8 13.59 3.49 -25.10
C THR A 8 13.02 2.24 -25.75
N CYS A 9 12.73 2.30 -27.05
CA CYS A 9 12.27 1.19 -27.86
C CYS A 9 13.31 0.85 -28.92
N LEU A 10 13.46 -0.43 -29.21
CA LEU A 10 14.16 -0.86 -30.40
C LEU A 10 13.16 -0.84 -31.56
N VAL A 11 13.42 0.01 -32.55
CA VAL A 11 12.60 0.13 -33.74
C VAL A 11 13.30 -0.63 -34.86
N LEU A 12 12.57 -1.55 -35.49
CA LEU A 12 13.00 -2.23 -36.70
C LEU A 12 12.20 -1.67 -37.86
N GLU A 13 12.87 -0.98 -38.78
CA GLU A 13 12.27 -0.42 -39.99
C GLU A 13 12.59 -1.35 -41.18
N CYS A 14 11.57 -1.67 -41.99
CA CYS A 14 11.71 -2.55 -43.15
C CYS A 14 10.73 -2.12 -44.25
N ASP A 15 11.23 -1.43 -45.27
CA ASP A 15 10.38 -0.92 -46.37
C ASP A 15 9.72 -2.05 -47.17
N ALA A 16 10.37 -3.21 -47.24
CA ALA A 16 9.89 -4.37 -48.00
C ALA A 16 8.60 -5.01 -47.44
N ILE A 17 8.18 -4.64 -46.22
CA ILE A 17 6.99 -5.17 -45.55
C ILE A 17 5.75 -4.28 -45.73
N GLN A 18 5.88 -3.13 -46.41
CA GLN A 18 4.80 -2.14 -46.54
C GLN A 18 3.52 -2.74 -47.15
N GLU A 19 3.66 -3.58 -48.18
CA GLU A 19 2.53 -4.25 -48.84
C GLU A 19 1.89 -5.36 -47.98
N GLU A 20 2.60 -5.83 -46.96
CA GLU A 20 2.17 -6.88 -46.03
C GLU A 20 1.54 -6.30 -44.75
N MET A 21 1.46 -4.98 -44.62
CA MET A 21 0.87 -4.30 -43.48
C MET A 21 -0.66 -4.33 -43.53
N ASN A 22 -1.28 -5.00 -42.57
CA ASN A 22 -2.72 -4.90 -42.33
C ASN A 22 -3.01 -3.80 -41.31
N ILE A 23 -3.15 -2.57 -41.82
CA ILE A 23 -3.42 -1.37 -41.00
C ILE A 23 -4.71 -1.55 -40.18
N SER A 24 -5.75 -2.18 -40.74
CA SER A 24 -7.04 -2.38 -40.07
C SER A 24 -6.97 -3.32 -38.85
N ARG A 25 -5.96 -4.19 -38.80
CA ARG A 25 -5.73 -5.15 -37.71
C ARG A 25 -4.47 -4.85 -36.90
N SER A 26 -3.80 -3.73 -37.17
CA SER A 26 -2.53 -3.35 -36.55
C SER A 26 -1.51 -4.49 -36.51
N GLY A 27 -1.34 -5.18 -37.65
CA GLY A 27 -0.47 -6.35 -37.75
C GLY A 27 0.04 -6.60 -39.18
N LEU A 28 0.83 -7.67 -39.34
CA LEU A 28 1.31 -8.13 -40.65
C LEU A 28 0.45 -9.29 -41.16
N VAL A 29 0.29 -9.40 -42.48
CA VAL A 29 -0.32 -10.56 -43.13
C VAL A 29 0.65 -11.74 -43.04
N ASP A 30 0.13 -12.95 -42.85
CA ASP A 30 0.95 -14.17 -42.87
C ASP A 30 1.42 -14.45 -44.30
N SER A 31 2.68 -14.11 -44.58
CA SER A 31 3.34 -14.29 -45.87
C SER A 31 4.80 -14.69 -45.69
N ALA A 32 5.42 -15.16 -46.77
CA ALA A 32 6.84 -15.55 -46.75
C ALA A 32 7.76 -14.40 -46.30
N LYS A 33 7.46 -13.16 -46.74
CA LYS A 33 8.20 -11.95 -46.35
C LYS A 33 8.05 -11.65 -44.86
N THR A 34 6.84 -11.81 -44.32
CA THR A 34 6.57 -11.63 -42.88
C THR A 34 7.32 -12.65 -42.03
N GLU A 35 7.37 -13.92 -42.44
CA GLU A 35 8.13 -14.95 -41.71
C GLU A 35 9.64 -14.71 -41.78
N GLU A 36 10.16 -14.28 -42.93
CA GLU A 36 11.56 -13.90 -43.10
C GLU A 36 11.94 -12.71 -42.18
N LEU A 37 11.11 -11.66 -42.15
CA LEU A 37 11.31 -10.52 -41.25
C LEU A 37 11.28 -10.94 -39.78
N LYS A 38 10.33 -11.80 -39.38
CA LYS A 38 10.26 -12.34 -38.01
C LYS A 38 11.53 -13.10 -37.66
N GLN A 39 12.08 -13.90 -38.59
CA GLN A 39 13.31 -14.64 -38.36
C GLN A 39 14.51 -13.70 -38.20
N ILE A 40 14.68 -12.74 -39.11
CA ILE A 40 15.74 -11.74 -39.04
C ILE A 40 15.66 -10.93 -37.73
N ALA A 41 14.45 -10.50 -37.34
CA ALA A 41 14.24 -9.77 -36.09
C ALA A 41 14.66 -10.62 -34.88
N ARG A 42 14.26 -11.90 -34.82
CA ARG A 42 14.66 -12.82 -33.74
C ARG A 42 16.18 -12.94 -33.65
N ASP A 43 16.85 -13.14 -34.78
CA ASP A 43 18.30 -13.30 -34.82
C ASP A 43 19.02 -12.02 -34.38
N ILE A 44 18.54 -10.85 -34.79
CA ILE A 44 19.06 -9.55 -34.33
C ILE A 44 18.87 -9.39 -32.82
N PHE A 45 17.67 -9.65 -32.29
CA PHE A 45 17.42 -9.54 -30.86
C PHE A 45 18.27 -10.51 -30.04
N GLN A 46 18.40 -11.76 -30.49
CA GLN A 46 19.26 -12.75 -29.83
C GLN A 46 20.73 -12.32 -29.83
N ARG A 47 21.23 -11.77 -30.94
CA ARG A 47 22.59 -11.22 -31.02
C ARG A 47 22.79 -10.02 -30.08
N ILE A 48 21.81 -9.14 -29.96
CA ILE A 48 21.87 -8.00 -29.04
C ILE A 48 21.84 -8.50 -27.59
N GLU A 49 20.91 -9.38 -27.23
CA GLU A 49 20.77 -9.91 -25.87
C GLU A 49 22.00 -10.70 -25.41
N SER A 50 22.69 -11.38 -26.33
CA SER A 50 23.93 -12.11 -26.06
C SER A 50 25.20 -11.25 -26.18
N SER A 51 25.10 -10.00 -26.63
CA SER A 51 26.25 -9.11 -26.76
C SER A 51 26.81 -8.69 -25.41
N SER A 52 28.14 -8.58 -25.31
CA SER A 52 28.81 -8.13 -24.09
C SER A 52 28.39 -6.71 -23.69
N GLN A 53 28.16 -5.83 -24.66
CA GLN A 53 27.70 -4.46 -24.43
C GLN A 53 26.33 -4.43 -23.77
N TYR A 54 25.37 -5.22 -24.24
CA TYR A 54 24.02 -5.28 -23.65
C TYR A 54 24.03 -5.93 -22.25
N LEU A 55 24.83 -6.97 -22.05
CA LEU A 55 24.97 -7.61 -20.76
C LEU A 55 25.61 -6.68 -19.71
N GLU A 56 26.61 -5.88 -20.09
CA GLU A 56 27.16 -4.83 -19.21
C GLU A 56 26.15 -3.71 -18.94
N PHE A 57 25.38 -3.30 -19.95
CA PHE A 57 24.28 -2.34 -19.77
C PHE A 57 23.22 -2.82 -18.76
N ARG A 58 22.80 -4.10 -18.82
CA ARG A 58 21.89 -4.67 -17.82
C ARG A 58 22.45 -4.60 -16.39
N LYS A 59 23.73 -4.93 -16.22
CA LYS A 59 24.39 -4.86 -14.91
C LYS A 59 24.46 -3.42 -14.39
N LEU A 60 24.60 -2.42 -15.26
CA LEU A 60 24.60 -1.01 -14.86
C LEU A 60 23.26 -0.63 -14.21
N LEU A 61 22.13 -1.00 -14.82
CA LEU A 61 20.80 -0.75 -14.27
C LEU A 61 20.60 -1.44 -12.92
N GLU A 62 21.04 -2.70 -12.79
CA GLU A 62 20.99 -3.43 -11.52
C GLU A 62 21.85 -2.78 -10.43
N LYS A 63 23.04 -2.27 -10.79
CA LYS A 63 23.92 -1.53 -9.86
C LYS A 63 23.32 -0.20 -9.44
N ILE A 64 22.77 0.58 -10.37
CA ILE A 64 22.09 1.85 -10.07
C ILE A 64 20.92 1.60 -9.11
N LYS A 65 20.05 0.64 -9.44
CA LYS A 65 18.92 0.26 -8.60
C LYS A 65 19.36 -0.16 -7.19
N SER A 66 20.41 -0.98 -7.10
CA SER A 66 20.95 -1.42 -5.81
C SER A 66 21.54 -0.27 -5.00
N GLY A 67 22.22 0.69 -5.65
CA GLY A 67 22.72 1.91 -5.03
C GLY A 67 21.59 2.77 -4.44
N VAL A 68 20.56 3.06 -5.26
CA VAL A 68 19.39 3.84 -4.83
C VAL A 68 18.65 3.16 -3.66
N GLN A 69 18.52 1.83 -3.70
CA GLN A 69 17.95 1.07 -2.57
C GLN A 69 18.80 1.17 -1.31
N GLY A 70 20.13 1.10 -1.45
CA GLY A 70 21.07 1.29 -0.34
C GLY A 70 20.96 2.67 0.30
N ASP A 71 20.92 3.72 -0.52
CA ASP A 71 20.78 5.11 -0.07
C ASP A 71 19.43 5.34 0.63
N THR A 72 18.35 4.80 0.07
CA THR A 72 17.00 4.86 0.67
C THR A 72 16.98 4.18 2.04
N LEU A 73 17.60 2.99 2.16
CA LEU A 73 17.68 2.27 3.44
C LEU A 73 18.54 3.03 4.46
N ALA A 74 19.67 3.60 4.03
CA ALA A 74 20.51 4.42 4.88
C ALA A 74 19.76 5.65 5.40
N GLU A 75 18.95 6.28 4.54
CA GLU A 75 18.10 7.41 4.92
C GLU A 75 17.02 7.02 5.93
N GLU A 76 16.30 5.92 5.71
CA GLU A 76 15.29 5.47 6.69
C GLU A 76 15.93 5.07 8.04
N LYS A 77 17.12 4.46 8.03
CA LYS A 77 17.89 4.22 9.26
C LYS A 77 18.22 5.54 9.98
N ARG A 78 18.70 6.55 9.25
CA ARG A 78 19.00 7.88 9.83
C ARG A 78 17.76 8.53 10.44
N LYS A 79 16.60 8.43 9.80
CA LYS A 79 15.32 8.95 10.32
C LYS A 79 14.90 8.26 11.60
N ILE A 80 15.03 6.93 11.67
CA ILE A 80 14.69 6.15 12.88
C ILE A 80 15.54 6.56 14.09
N GLU A 81 16.81 6.91 13.85
CA GLU A 81 17.74 7.36 14.89
C GLU A 81 17.55 8.83 15.30
N GLN A 82 16.71 9.61 14.59
CA GLN A 82 16.52 11.00 14.97
C GLN A 82 15.78 11.14 16.31
N PRO A 83 16.11 12.17 17.13
CA PRO A 83 15.44 12.41 18.41
C PRO A 83 13.95 12.76 18.28
N ASP A 84 13.55 13.35 17.15
CA ASP A 84 12.17 13.73 16.86
C ASP A 84 11.30 12.57 16.36
N GLN A 85 11.89 11.39 16.12
CA GLN A 85 11.15 10.19 15.77
C GLN A 85 10.21 9.78 16.91
N THR A 86 8.92 9.76 16.61
CA THR A 86 7.87 9.30 17.51
C THR A 86 7.55 7.83 17.31
N TRP A 87 7.12 7.18 18.39
CA TRP A 87 6.79 5.76 18.46
C TRP A 87 5.38 5.55 18.95
N VAL A 88 4.66 4.65 18.29
CA VAL A 88 3.37 4.16 18.77
C VAL A 88 3.61 3.09 19.81
N VAL A 89 3.02 3.28 20.97
CA VAL A 89 3.07 2.33 22.07
C VAL A 89 1.68 1.93 22.51
N PHE A 90 1.56 0.68 22.95
CA PHE A 90 0.40 0.18 23.64
C PHE A 90 0.73 -0.01 25.13
N GLU A 91 -0.02 0.67 26.00
CA GLU A 91 0.14 0.62 27.45
C GLU A 91 -1.11 0.03 28.09
N LYS A 92 -0.96 -1.11 28.77
CA LYS A 92 -2.02 -1.77 29.53
C LYS A 92 -1.46 -2.33 30.82
N ASP A 93 -2.15 -2.11 31.95
CA ASP A 93 -1.74 -2.59 33.28
C ASP A 93 -0.27 -2.25 33.61
N SER A 94 0.14 -1.02 33.28
CA SER A 94 1.52 -0.50 33.42
C SER A 94 2.59 -1.25 32.61
N LYS A 95 2.20 -2.19 31.75
CA LYS A 95 3.09 -2.79 30.76
C LYS A 95 3.04 -1.98 29.47
N LEU A 96 4.21 -1.57 29.01
CA LEU A 96 4.39 -0.82 27.77
C LEU A 96 4.95 -1.75 26.69
N VAL A 97 4.31 -1.75 25.53
CA VAL A 97 4.78 -2.46 24.34
C VAL A 97 4.96 -1.44 23.22
N VAL A 98 6.20 -1.34 22.72
CA VAL A 98 6.49 -0.52 21.53
C VAL A 98 6.01 -1.28 20.30
N LEU A 99 5.11 -0.66 19.51
CA LEU A 99 4.55 -1.28 18.32
C LEU A 99 5.46 -1.00 17.11
N VAL A 100 5.54 0.26 16.69
CA VAL A 100 6.35 0.73 15.56
C VAL A 100 6.41 2.25 15.63
N ARG A 101 7.23 2.91 14.80
CA ARG A 101 7.20 4.36 14.63
C ARG A 101 5.79 4.88 14.26
N GLU A 102 5.51 6.15 14.51
CA GLU A 102 4.24 6.75 14.09
C GLU A 102 4.04 6.64 12.56
N PRO A 103 2.88 6.12 12.11
CA PRO A 103 2.75 5.64 10.74
C PRO A 103 2.75 6.78 9.73
N GLN A 104 3.58 6.62 8.70
CA GLN A 104 3.68 7.53 7.57
C GLN A 104 2.96 7.04 6.33
N SER A 105 2.47 5.79 6.33
CA SER A 105 1.75 5.15 5.23
C SER A 105 0.67 4.18 5.75
N GLU A 106 -0.25 3.78 4.88
CA GLU A 106 -1.29 2.76 5.12
C GLU A 106 -0.69 1.42 5.56
N MET A 107 0.47 1.05 4.99
CA MET A 107 1.14 -0.20 5.33
C MET A 107 1.67 -0.22 6.77
N GLU A 108 2.08 0.93 7.28
CA GLU A 108 2.46 1.05 8.69
C GLU A 108 1.25 1.03 9.63
N VAL A 109 0.09 1.52 9.17
CA VAL A 109 -1.18 1.35 9.89
C VAL A 109 -1.57 -0.13 9.97
N ASN A 110 -1.42 -0.88 8.87
CA ASN A 110 -1.60 -2.34 8.86
C ASN A 110 -0.66 -3.02 9.87
N ALA A 111 0.61 -2.62 9.93
CA ALA A 111 1.56 -3.17 10.89
C ALA A 111 1.13 -2.93 12.35
N ILE A 112 0.58 -1.75 12.67
CA ILE A 112 0.03 -1.45 14.00
C ILE A 112 -1.21 -2.31 14.27
N LEU A 113 -2.15 -2.35 13.32
CA LEU A 113 -3.40 -3.09 13.42
C LEU A 113 -3.16 -4.58 13.73
N TRP A 114 -2.25 -5.24 12.99
CA TRP A 114 -1.93 -6.65 13.21
C TRP A 114 -1.19 -6.90 14.51
N LYS A 115 -0.30 -5.99 14.94
CA LYS A 115 0.32 -6.10 16.28
C LYS A 115 -0.73 -6.02 17.38
N LEU A 116 -1.70 -5.10 17.27
CA LEU A 116 -2.79 -4.99 18.24
C LEU A 116 -3.73 -6.18 18.20
N GLU A 117 -4.03 -6.71 17.02
CA GLU A 117 -4.82 -7.94 16.85
C GLU A 117 -4.13 -9.12 17.56
N ALA A 118 -2.84 -9.35 17.29
CA ALA A 118 -2.07 -10.43 17.90
C ALA A 118 -1.95 -10.29 19.43
N LEU A 119 -1.97 -9.07 19.94
CA LEU A 119 -1.99 -8.78 21.38
C LEU A 119 -3.38 -8.91 22.02
N GLY A 120 -4.44 -9.12 21.24
CA GLY A 120 -5.82 -9.07 21.73
C GLY A 120 -6.18 -7.68 22.29
N ALA A 121 -5.57 -6.64 21.74
CA ALA A 121 -5.63 -5.26 22.24
C ALA A 121 -6.63 -4.37 21.49
N LEU A 122 -7.24 -4.88 20.42
CA LEU A 122 -8.26 -4.13 19.69
C LEU A 122 -9.55 -4.02 20.51
N PRO A 123 -10.23 -2.86 20.52
CA PRO A 123 -11.42 -2.61 21.32
C PRO A 123 -12.69 -3.16 20.66
N PHE A 124 -12.60 -4.36 20.09
CA PHE A 124 -13.69 -5.04 19.39
C PHE A 124 -13.97 -6.38 20.08
N GLU A 125 -15.24 -6.78 20.13
CA GLU A 125 -15.59 -8.13 20.59
C GLU A 125 -14.95 -9.21 19.71
N THR A 126 -14.83 -8.95 18.40
CA THR A 126 -14.07 -9.80 17.48
C THR A 126 -13.46 -8.96 16.38
N PHE A 127 -12.17 -9.16 16.15
CA PHE A 127 -11.47 -8.71 14.96
C PHE A 127 -10.46 -9.79 14.59
N THR A 128 -10.64 -10.41 13.44
CA THR A 128 -9.74 -11.44 12.95
C THR A 128 -9.45 -11.21 11.48
N THR A 129 -8.21 -10.87 11.14
CA THR A 129 -7.75 -10.75 9.78
C THR A 129 -7.69 -12.13 9.12
N LEU A 130 -8.41 -12.28 8.02
CA LEU A 130 -8.44 -13.52 7.22
C LEU A 130 -7.50 -13.43 6.02
N ALA A 131 -7.39 -12.25 5.40
CA ALA A 131 -6.53 -12.02 4.26
C ALA A 131 -6.18 -10.53 4.09
N TYR A 132 -4.97 -10.27 3.62
CA TYR A 132 -4.56 -9.00 3.01
C TYR A 132 -4.66 -9.13 1.49
N ILE A 133 -5.55 -8.35 0.88
CA ILE A 133 -5.80 -8.35 -0.58
C ILE A 133 -4.92 -7.28 -1.27
N GLY A 134 -4.74 -6.15 -0.58
CA GLY A 134 -3.90 -5.02 -0.99
C GLY A 134 -4.54 -4.09 -2.02
N ALA A 135 -4.22 -2.81 -1.91
CA ALA A 135 -4.78 -1.69 -2.68
C ALA A 135 -4.83 -1.88 -4.22
N ALA A 136 -3.94 -2.69 -4.80
CA ALA A 136 -3.92 -2.94 -6.25
C ALA A 136 -5.08 -3.82 -6.76
N LYS A 137 -5.76 -4.56 -5.86
CA LYS A 137 -6.79 -5.55 -6.20
C LYS A 137 -8.17 -5.21 -5.62
N GLY A 138 -8.31 -4.05 -5.00
CA GLY A 138 -9.51 -3.63 -4.30
C GLY A 138 -9.19 -3.37 -2.83
N PRO A 139 -10.08 -3.75 -1.91
CA PRO A 139 -9.97 -3.36 -0.51
C PRO A 139 -8.76 -3.98 0.18
N ASP A 140 -8.31 -3.37 1.27
CA ASP A 140 -7.12 -3.87 1.95
C ASP A 140 -7.30 -5.23 2.62
N LEU A 141 -8.38 -5.41 3.40
CA LEU A 141 -8.52 -6.56 4.31
C LEU A 141 -9.88 -7.28 4.18
N LEU A 142 -9.84 -8.60 4.35
CA LEU A 142 -11.00 -9.41 4.75
C LEU A 142 -10.88 -9.79 6.21
N VAL A 143 -11.93 -9.53 6.98
CA VAL A 143 -11.93 -9.75 8.42
C VAL A 143 -13.22 -10.41 8.91
N ASN A 144 -13.13 -11.21 9.98
CA ASN A 144 -14.29 -11.43 10.85
C ASN A 144 -14.35 -10.27 11.85
N PHE A 145 -15.49 -9.60 11.92
CA PHE A 145 -15.66 -8.39 12.71
C PHE A 145 -16.94 -8.44 13.53
N ARG A 146 -16.82 -8.08 14.80
CA ARG A 146 -17.94 -7.80 15.68
C ARG A 146 -17.52 -6.67 16.61
N GLU A 147 -18.20 -5.53 16.51
CA GLU A 147 -17.83 -4.37 17.31
C GLU A 147 -18.09 -4.62 18.80
N ASP A 148 -19.32 -5.01 19.14
CA ASP A 148 -19.76 -5.27 20.52
C ASP A 148 -20.53 -6.60 20.61
N LYS A 149 -20.69 -7.14 21.82
CA LYS A 149 -21.52 -8.34 22.09
C LYS A 149 -22.97 -8.23 21.62
N ALA A 150 -23.51 -7.01 21.54
CA ALA A 150 -24.86 -6.77 21.04
C ALA A 150 -24.92 -6.57 19.51
N SER A 151 -23.76 -6.39 18.86
CA SER A 151 -23.70 -6.22 17.40
C SER A 151 -23.82 -7.55 16.68
N GLU A 152 -24.39 -7.52 15.48
CA GLU A 152 -24.40 -8.67 14.57
C GLU A 152 -22.96 -9.00 14.10
N PRO A 153 -22.55 -10.28 14.13
CA PRO A 153 -21.24 -10.68 13.66
C PRO A 153 -21.17 -10.56 12.13
N SER A 154 -20.19 -9.81 11.64
CA SER A 154 -19.87 -9.70 10.21
C SER A 154 -18.75 -10.69 9.86
N ARG A 155 -19.04 -11.70 9.04
CA ARG A 155 -18.05 -12.69 8.60
C ARG A 155 -17.44 -12.30 7.27
N ALA A 156 -16.11 -12.44 7.14
CA ALA A 156 -15.36 -12.08 5.93
C ALA A 156 -15.79 -10.71 5.35
N THR A 157 -16.07 -9.75 6.23
CA THR A 157 -16.40 -8.38 5.81
C THR A 157 -15.13 -7.70 5.34
N VAL A 158 -15.31 -6.78 4.42
CA VAL A 158 -14.23 -5.96 3.93
C VAL A 158 -13.96 -4.79 4.88
N VAL A 159 -12.68 -4.46 5.05
CA VAL A 159 -12.19 -3.27 5.77
C VAL A 159 -11.13 -2.58 4.92
N GLU A 160 -11.26 -1.27 4.77
CA GLU A 160 -10.22 -0.42 4.18
C GLU A 160 -9.27 0.11 5.24
N VAL A 161 -7.98 0.24 4.94
CA VAL A 161 -6.97 0.75 5.85
C VAL A 161 -6.32 2.01 5.29
N GLU A 162 -6.53 3.11 5.98
CA GLU A 162 -6.06 4.43 5.56
C GLU A 162 -4.96 4.94 6.50
N LYS A 163 -4.01 5.74 6.01
CA LYS A 163 -3.15 6.51 6.91
C LYS A 163 -4.02 7.46 7.74
N ASN A 164 -4.67 8.40 7.07
CA ASN A 164 -5.54 9.39 7.69
C ASN A 164 -6.85 9.42 6.93
N PHE A 165 -7.97 9.44 7.63
CA PHE A 165 -9.26 9.54 6.96
C PHE A 165 -9.63 11.00 6.62
N TYR A 166 -9.67 11.34 5.33
CA TYR A 166 -10.07 12.65 4.83
C TYR A 166 -11.39 12.65 4.06
N ASN A 167 -11.60 11.65 3.21
CA ASN A 167 -12.82 11.45 2.43
C ASN A 167 -12.83 10.06 1.80
N TYR A 168 -13.98 9.41 1.86
CA TYR A 168 -14.21 8.08 1.32
C TYR A 168 -14.36 8.06 -0.22
N LYS A 169 -14.92 9.12 -0.85
CA LYS A 169 -15.23 9.11 -2.30
C LYS A 169 -14.04 9.40 -3.22
N THR A 170 -12.91 9.88 -2.70
CA THR A 170 -11.79 10.37 -3.54
C THR A 170 -10.94 9.25 -4.14
N HIS A 171 -11.10 8.02 -3.68
CA HIS A 171 -10.27 6.87 -4.09
C HIS A 171 -10.96 5.91 -5.08
N GLY A 172 -12.11 6.30 -5.65
CA GLY A 172 -12.79 5.49 -6.68
C GLY A 172 -13.51 4.24 -6.16
N HIS A 173 -13.56 4.03 -4.84
CA HIS A 173 -14.30 2.94 -4.23
C HIS A 173 -15.81 3.15 -4.35
N THR A 174 -16.55 2.06 -4.63
CA THR A 174 -18.01 2.10 -4.65
C THR A 174 -18.54 1.96 -3.23
N PRO A 175 -19.20 2.97 -2.67
CA PRO A 175 -19.42 2.99 -1.23
C PRO A 175 -20.35 1.96 -0.58
N PRO A 176 -21.29 1.32 -1.29
CA PRO A 176 -22.03 0.18 -0.74
C PRO A 176 -21.13 -1.01 -0.37
N GLN A 177 -19.90 -1.08 -0.91
CA GLN A 177 -19.03 -2.23 -0.76
C GLN A 177 -18.17 -2.20 0.52
N TYR A 178 -17.80 -1.01 1.03
CA TYR A 178 -16.83 -0.90 2.13
C TYR A 178 -17.26 0.07 3.24
N PRO A 179 -18.28 -0.26 4.03
CA PRO A 179 -18.78 0.62 5.08
C PRO A 179 -17.85 0.71 6.29
N LYS A 180 -16.67 0.07 6.30
CA LYS A 180 -15.74 0.04 7.44
C LYS A 180 -14.34 0.47 7.02
N VAL A 181 -13.81 1.45 7.72
CA VAL A 181 -12.45 1.97 7.52
C VAL A 181 -11.73 1.94 8.86
N VAL A 182 -10.51 1.42 8.86
CA VAL A 182 -9.56 1.57 9.97
C VAL A 182 -8.51 2.59 9.53
N CYS A 183 -8.14 3.53 10.40
CA CYS A 183 -7.14 4.53 10.08
C CYS A 183 -6.26 4.85 11.28
N TRP A 184 -5.12 5.52 11.07
CA TRP A 184 -4.33 6.06 12.18
C TRP A 184 -5.09 7.19 12.86
N ASP A 185 -5.44 8.23 12.10
CA ASP A 185 -6.06 9.44 12.61
C ASP A 185 -7.20 9.93 11.69
N VAL A 186 -8.03 10.80 12.25
CA VAL A 186 -9.04 11.59 11.56
C VAL A 186 -8.65 13.05 11.80
N PRO A 187 -7.84 13.70 10.94
CA PRO A 187 -7.30 15.04 11.20
C PRO A 187 -8.36 16.13 11.04
N THR A 188 -8.45 17.13 11.92
CA THR A 188 -9.52 18.16 11.87
C THR A 188 -9.45 19.09 10.65
N SER A 189 -8.27 19.34 10.10
CA SER A 189 -8.03 20.14 8.90
C SER A 189 -7.96 19.29 7.64
N GLY A 190 -8.36 19.85 6.49
CA GLY A 190 -8.25 19.21 5.18
C GLY A 190 -9.32 18.15 4.86
N ARG A 191 -10.27 17.90 5.79
CA ARG A 191 -11.39 16.99 5.54
C ARG A 191 -12.35 17.57 4.50
N LYS A 192 -12.81 16.72 3.58
CA LYS A 192 -13.88 17.05 2.62
C LYS A 192 -15.20 16.36 2.98
N ALA A 193 -15.15 15.31 3.80
CA ALA A 193 -16.33 14.58 4.25
C ALA A 193 -16.86 15.09 5.61
N LYS A 194 -18.19 15.04 5.78
CA LYS A 194 -18.82 15.24 7.09
C LYS A 194 -18.53 14.03 7.97
N ILE A 195 -18.01 14.26 9.16
CA ILE A 195 -17.67 13.22 10.13
C ILE A 195 -18.30 13.57 11.47
N ASN A 196 -19.10 12.65 12.01
CA ASN A 196 -19.70 12.78 13.33
C ASN A 196 -18.95 11.87 14.32
N LYS A 197 -18.72 12.39 15.52
CA LYS A 197 -18.18 11.59 16.64
C LYS A 197 -19.26 10.69 17.21
N THR A 198 -18.86 9.54 17.75
CA THR A 198 -19.73 8.66 18.54
C THR A 198 -19.38 8.77 20.02
N GLN A 199 -20.03 7.96 20.88
CA GLN A 199 -19.68 7.86 22.30
C GLN A 199 -18.30 7.22 22.52
N LYS A 200 -17.84 6.37 21.58
CA LYS A 200 -16.52 5.75 21.61
C LYS A 200 -15.50 6.72 20.99
N ALA A 201 -14.44 7.06 21.73
CA ALA A 201 -13.44 8.04 21.31
C ALA A 201 -12.74 7.69 19.98
N TYR A 202 -12.56 6.39 19.73
CA TYR A 202 -11.94 5.86 18.51
C TYR A 202 -12.90 5.66 17.34
N LYS A 203 -14.21 5.91 17.50
CA LYS A 203 -15.21 5.62 16.48
C LYS A 203 -15.89 6.89 15.98
N PHE A 204 -15.93 7.00 14.66
CA PHE A 204 -16.58 8.08 13.93
C PHE A 204 -17.51 7.50 12.87
N ILE A 205 -18.45 8.31 12.41
CA ILE A 205 -19.35 7.97 11.31
C ILE A 205 -19.31 9.06 10.25
N SER A 206 -19.25 8.66 8.97
CA SER A 206 -19.47 9.57 7.85
C SER A 206 -20.77 9.18 7.17
N PRO A 207 -21.85 9.96 7.35
CA PRO A 207 -23.14 9.66 6.73
C PRO A 207 -23.07 9.95 5.22
N GLY A 208 -23.44 8.95 4.42
CA GLY A 208 -23.75 9.11 3.00
C GLY A 208 -25.27 9.09 2.77
N GLU A 209 -25.68 9.30 1.52
CA GLU A 209 -27.10 9.28 1.13
C GLU A 209 -27.70 7.87 1.22
N GLU A 210 -26.93 6.83 0.88
CA GLU A 210 -27.41 5.44 0.81
C GLU A 210 -26.78 4.50 1.85
N TYR A 211 -25.71 4.93 2.51
CA TYR A 211 -24.91 4.11 3.42
C TYR A 211 -24.21 4.99 4.46
N THR A 212 -23.73 4.37 5.54
CA THR A 212 -22.91 5.03 6.55
C THR A 212 -21.54 4.37 6.59
N VAL A 213 -20.48 5.18 6.52
CA VAL A 213 -19.11 4.70 6.72
C VAL A 213 -18.78 4.76 8.21
N HIS A 214 -18.40 3.62 8.78
CA HIS A 214 -17.88 3.46 10.12
C HIS A 214 -16.37 3.57 10.07
N ILE A 215 -15.82 4.54 10.82
CA ILE A 215 -14.39 4.85 10.82
C ILE A 215 -13.86 4.57 12.21
N PHE A 216 -12.84 3.72 12.30
CA PHE A 216 -12.16 3.35 13.53
C PHE A 216 -10.73 3.89 13.49
N ALA A 217 -10.39 4.78 14.40
CA ALA A 217 -9.11 5.48 14.42
C ALA A 217 -8.24 4.96 15.56
N ILE A 218 -7.13 4.30 15.21
CA ILE A 218 -6.25 3.59 16.15
C ILE A 218 -5.64 4.54 17.19
N LYS A 219 -5.26 5.76 16.77
CA LYS A 219 -4.64 6.75 17.65
C LYS A 219 -5.49 7.11 18.88
N TYR A 220 -6.80 6.91 18.82
CA TYR A 220 -7.74 7.23 19.90
C TYR A 220 -8.23 5.98 20.65
N MET A 221 -7.69 4.79 20.38
CA MET A 221 -8.02 3.57 21.11
C MET A 221 -7.37 3.56 22.49
N ASP A 222 -8.05 2.93 23.45
CA ASP A 222 -7.58 2.85 24.83
C ASP A 222 -6.19 2.19 24.90
N GLY A 223 -5.28 2.81 25.65
CA GLY A 223 -3.90 2.33 25.80
C GLY A 223 -2.95 2.71 24.66
N ILE A 224 -3.44 3.25 23.54
CA ILE A 224 -2.57 3.74 22.47
C ILE A 224 -2.01 5.12 22.84
N LYS A 225 -0.68 5.26 22.74
CA LYS A 225 0.02 6.52 22.95
C LYS A 225 1.09 6.71 21.88
N VAL A 226 1.39 7.97 21.61
CA VAL A 226 2.55 8.37 20.81
C VAL A 226 3.57 8.94 21.77
N MET A 227 4.79 8.39 21.75
CA MET A 227 5.86 8.82 22.64
C MET A 227 7.13 9.13 21.85
N SER A 228 7.88 10.13 22.28
CA SER A 228 9.23 10.38 21.78
C SER A 228 10.22 9.36 22.33
N ARG A 229 11.40 9.28 21.71
CA ARG A 229 12.52 8.46 22.19
C ARG A 229 12.90 8.82 23.64
N GLU A 230 12.91 10.12 23.98
CA GLU A 230 13.23 10.59 25.34
C GLU A 230 12.19 10.14 26.37
N GLU A 231 10.90 10.18 26.04
CA GLU A 231 9.83 9.71 26.93
C GLU A 231 9.95 8.22 27.21
N LEU A 232 10.32 7.43 26.19
CA LEU A 232 10.51 5.98 26.33
C LEU A 232 11.74 5.64 27.18
N GLN A 233 12.83 6.37 27.01
CA GLN A 233 14.02 6.24 27.87
C GLN A 233 13.71 6.58 29.33
N LYS A 234 12.93 7.63 29.60
CA LYS A 234 12.46 7.96 30.96
C LYS A 234 11.61 6.86 31.59
N ARG A 235 10.97 6.03 30.77
CA ARG A 235 10.19 4.84 31.17
C ARG A 235 11.03 3.56 31.24
N GLY A 236 12.35 3.64 31.03
CA GLY A 236 13.26 2.50 31.05
C GLY A 236 13.19 1.61 29.80
N VAL A 237 12.64 2.12 28.70
CA VAL A 237 12.52 1.38 27.43
C VAL A 237 13.61 1.84 26.47
N ALA A 238 14.46 0.91 26.05
CA ALA A 238 15.49 1.13 25.04
C ALA A 238 14.98 0.74 23.65
N ILE A 239 15.25 1.59 22.65
CA ILE A 239 14.82 1.45 21.25
C ILE A 239 15.96 1.91 20.35
#